data_AF-W1WIN5-F1
#
_entry.id   AF-W1WIN5-F1
#
_cell.length_a   1.000
_cell.length_b   1.000
_cell.length_c   1.000
_cell.angle_alpha   90.00
_cell.angle_beta   90.00
_cell.angle_gamma   90.00
#
_symmetry.space_group_name_H-M   'P 1'
#
loop_
_entity.id
_entity.type
_entity.pdbx_description
1 polymer ?
#
loop_
_entity_poly.entity_id
_entity_poly.type
_entity_poly.pdbx_seq_one_letter_code
_entity_poly.pdbx_strand_id
1 'polypeptide(L)' 'MKAILGAAKKPVQVWSAADIGFNAVDAWSEQQVAAPKQRERQRIVIEGDGEEQIAAFAENLRKVI' A
#
# COMPACT_ATOMS: atom_id res chain seq x y z
N MET A 1 19.70 16.15 23.16
CA MET A 1 19.55 17.17 22.08
C MET A 1 20.88 17.67 21.49
N LYS A 2 22.01 17.65 22.23
CA LYS A 2 23.32 18.16 21.77
C LYS A 2 23.81 17.57 20.43
N ALA A 3 23.58 16.29 20.19
CA ALA A 3 23.98 15.61 18.95
C ALA A 3 23.24 16.13 17.71
N ILE A 4 21.91 16.36 17.81
CA ILE A 4 21.09 16.89 16.71
C ILE A 4 21.50 18.33 16.39
N LEU A 5 21.71 19.15 17.44
CA LEU A 5 22.19 20.53 17.29
C LEU A 5 23.61 20.61 16.71
N GLY A 6 24.46 19.62 17.00
CA GLY A 6 25.80 19.51 16.41
C GLY A 6 25.75 19.04 14.95
N ALA A 7 24.85 18.12 14.61
CA ALA A 7 24.69 17.59 13.25
C ALA A 7 24.22 18.67 12.27
N ALA A 8 23.31 19.55 12.69
CA ALA A 8 22.82 20.67 11.88
C ALA A 8 23.93 21.66 11.45
N LYS A 9 25.09 21.63 12.11
CA LYS A 9 26.23 22.52 11.82
C LYS A 9 27.31 21.88 10.95
N LYS A 10 27.21 20.57 10.67
CA LYS A 10 28.21 19.87 9.87
C LYS A 10 27.97 20.16 8.38
N PRO A 11 29.02 20.34 7.56
CA PRO A 11 28.84 20.40 6.13
C PRO A 11 28.26 19.06 5.63
N VAL A 12 27.25 19.15 4.76
CA VAL A 12 26.65 17.98 4.11
C VAL A 12 27.10 17.97 2.66
N GLN A 13 27.84 16.94 2.27
CA GLN A 13 28.18 16.72 0.86
C GLN A 13 26.94 16.22 0.13
N VAL A 14 26.51 16.96 -0.88
CA VAL A 14 25.47 16.52 -1.82
C VAL A 14 26.17 15.91 -3.03
N TRP A 15 25.73 14.72 -3.43
CA TRP A 15 26.20 14.05 -4.64
C TRP A 15 25.11 14.09 -5.70
N SER A 16 25.53 14.25 -6.95
CA SER A 16 24.75 14.10 -8.15
C SER A 16 25.12 12.80 -8.88
N ALA A 17 24.33 12.42 -9.88
CA ALA A 17 24.65 11.29 -10.75
C ALA A 17 26.00 11.47 -11.48
N ALA A 18 26.34 12.71 -11.87
CA ALA A 18 27.56 13.03 -12.59
C ALA A 18 28.82 12.76 -11.75
N ASP A 19 28.75 12.99 -10.44
CA ASP A 19 29.88 12.81 -9.51
C ASP A 19 30.34 11.33 -9.42
N ILE A 20 29.49 10.39 -9.83
CA ILE A 20 29.79 8.95 -9.85
C ILE A 20 29.75 8.33 -11.26
N GLY A 21 29.60 9.16 -12.31
CA GLY A 21 29.48 8.68 -13.69
C GLY A 21 28.23 7.83 -13.95
N PHE A 22 27.17 8.00 -13.16
CA PHE A 22 25.93 7.26 -13.33
C PHE A 22 25.09 7.83 -14.49
N ASN A 23 24.67 6.95 -15.39
CA ASN A 23 23.71 7.24 -16.45
C ASN A 23 22.52 6.30 -16.30
N ALA A 24 21.31 6.85 -16.19
CA ALA A 24 20.10 6.05 -16.12
C ALA A 24 19.80 5.37 -17.46
N VAL A 25 19.37 4.12 -17.40
CA VAL A 25 18.76 3.39 -18.53
C VAL A 25 17.24 3.43 -18.40
N ASP A 26 16.53 3.00 -19.44
CA ASP A 26 15.07 2.94 -19.42
C ASP A 26 14.55 2.07 -18.27
N ALA A 27 13.49 2.54 -17.61
CA ALA A 27 12.83 1.81 -16.55
C ALA A 27 12.22 0.51 -17.10
N TRP A 28 12.40 -0.60 -16.37
CA TRP A 28 11.86 -1.90 -16.80
C TRP A 28 10.34 -2.01 -16.63
N SER A 29 9.75 -1.14 -15.80
CA SER A 29 8.32 -1.08 -15.58
C SER A 29 7.95 0.31 -15.08
N GLU A 30 6.76 0.74 -15.44
CA GLU A 30 6.08 1.89 -14.85
C GLU A 30 4.79 1.41 -14.19
N GLN A 31 4.46 1.98 -13.02
CA GLN A 31 3.25 1.67 -12.28
C GLN A 31 2.61 2.96 -11.79
N GLN A 32 1.29 3.02 -11.87
CA GLN A 32 0.52 4.14 -11.32
C GLN A 32 -0.14 3.72 -10.02
N VAL A 33 -0.03 4.57 -9.00
CA VAL A 33 -0.72 4.40 -7.73
C VAL A 33 -1.88 5.40 -7.67
N ALA A 34 -3.07 4.90 -7.37
CA ALA A 34 -4.26 5.72 -7.13
C ALA A 34 -4.95 5.25 -5.84
N ALA A 35 -5.68 6.16 -5.19
CA ALA A 35 -6.51 5.78 -4.05
C ALA A 35 -7.56 4.75 -4.50
N PRO A 36 -7.75 3.65 -3.74
CA PRO A 36 -8.78 2.68 -4.07
C PRO A 36 -10.15 3.32 -3.99
N LYS A 37 -11.08 2.89 -4.85
CA LYS A 37 -12.48 3.34 -4.77
C LYS A 37 -13.05 2.94 -3.40
N GLN A 38 -13.63 3.90 -2.70
CA GLN A 38 -14.33 3.61 -1.45
C GLN A 38 -15.56 2.76 -1.77
N ARG A 39 -15.65 1.58 -1.16
CA ARG A 39 -16.82 0.71 -1.27
C ARG A 39 -17.66 0.84 0.00
N GLU A 40 -18.97 0.99 -0.16
CA GLU A 40 -19.89 0.97 0.97
C GLU A 40 -19.89 -0.40 1.66
N ARG A 41 -20.12 -0.41 2.97
CA ARG A 41 -20.26 -1.65 3.75
C ARG A 41 -21.49 -2.40 3.25
N GLN A 42 -21.31 -3.66 2.81
CA GLN A 42 -22.39 -4.47 2.23
C GLN A 42 -23.54 -4.77 3.22
N ARG A 43 -23.28 -4.77 4.54
CA ARG A 43 -24.27 -5.01 5.61
C ARG A 43 -25.08 -6.31 5.44
N ILE A 44 -24.49 -7.33 4.82
CA ILE A 44 -25.12 -8.66 4.73
C ILE A 44 -24.97 -9.33 6.11
N VAL A 45 -26.09 -9.55 6.78
CA VAL A 45 -26.21 -10.28 8.05
C VAL A 45 -27.13 -11.46 7.82
N ILE A 46 -26.69 -12.65 8.24
CA ILE A 46 -27.49 -13.88 8.20
C ILE A 46 -27.83 -14.22 9.64
N GLU A 47 -29.12 -14.32 9.94
CA GLU A 47 -29.62 -14.56 11.30
C GLU A 47 -30.02 -16.03 11.48
N GLY A 48 -29.47 -16.67 12.51
CA GLY A 48 -29.69 -18.08 12.82
C GLY A 48 -28.56 -19.00 12.30
N ASP A 49 -28.64 -20.27 12.67
CA ASP A 49 -27.64 -21.30 12.42
C ASP A 49 -28.22 -22.58 11.77
N GLY A 50 -29.44 -22.49 11.22
CA GLY A 50 -30.05 -23.57 10.44
C GLY A 50 -29.33 -23.85 9.11
N GLU A 51 -29.65 -24.98 8.49
CA GLU A 51 -29.01 -25.41 7.23
C GLU A 51 -29.17 -24.37 6.10
N GLU A 52 -30.31 -23.68 6.05
CA GLU A 52 -30.58 -22.63 5.06
C GLU A 52 -29.68 -21.40 5.24
N GLN A 53 -29.48 -20.98 6.50
CA GLN A 53 -28.58 -19.88 6.86
C GLN A 53 -27.12 -20.21 6.54
N ILE A 54 -26.71 -21.45 6.83
CA ILE A 54 -25.37 -21.96 6.51
C ILE A 54 -25.16 -22.00 4.99
N ALA A 55 -26.15 -22.44 4.22
CA ALA A 55 -26.09 -22.44 2.76
C ALA A 55 -25.95 -21.01 2.19
N ALA A 56 -26.77 -20.07 2.66
CA ALA A 56 -26.70 -18.67 2.27
C ALA A 56 -25.33 -18.04 2.59
N PHE A 57 -24.73 -18.41 3.73
CA PHE A 57 -23.39 -17.97 4.09
C PHE A 57 -22.32 -18.50 3.11
N ALA A 58 -22.35 -19.81 2.83
CA ALA A 58 -21.41 -20.43 1.90
C ALA A 58 -21.50 -19.84 0.48
N GLU A 59 -22.71 -19.53 0.01
CA GLU A 59 -22.89 -18.87 -1.29
C GLU A 59 -22.29 -17.47 -1.35
N ASN A 60 -22.42 -16.68 -0.27
CA ASN A 60 -21.83 -15.34 -0.22
C ASN A 60 -20.30 -15.39 -0.23
N LEU A 61 -19.68 -16.37 0.43
CA LEU A 61 -18.22 -16.54 0.41
C LEU A 61 -17.70 -16.91 -0.98
N ARG A 62 -18.37 -17.82 -1.70
CA ARG A 62 -17.95 -18.25 -3.05
C ARG A 62 -17.92 -17.13 -4.08
N LYS A 63 -18.64 -16.03 -3.86
CA LYS A 63 -18.66 -14.86 -4.77
C LYS A 63 -17.48 -13.92 -4.58
N VAL A 64 -16.72 -14.07 -3.49
CA VAL A 64 -15.65 -13.14 -3.08
C VAL A 64 -14.25 -13.73 -3.30
N ILE A 65 -14.15 -15.05 -3.37
CA ILE A 65 -12.90 -15.80 -3.64
C ILE A 65 -12.83 -16.10 -5.13
#